data_AF-A0A1M3PP41-F1
#
_entry.id   AF-A0A1M3PP41-F1
#
_cell.length_a   1.000
_cell.length_b   1.000
_cell.length_c   1.000
_cell.angle_alpha   90.00
_cell.angle_beta   90.00
_cell.angle_gamma   90.00
#
_symmetry.space_group_name_H-M   'P 1'
#
loop_
_entity.id
_entity.type
_entity.pdbx_description
1 polymer ?
#
loop_
_entity_poly.entity_id
_entity_poly.type
_entity_poly.pdbx_seq_one_letter_code
_entity_poly.pdbx_strand_id
1 'polypeptide(L)'
;MLKLHDFCNRAVMMIVAMPDMFPSRRLNMLLLLGSAVAFFGSFGLIRTQTTIDDTAFLRSMIPHHSGAILMCEQASLSDAEILKLCGEIIRSQTAEIDQMKSILARK
;
A
#
# COMPACT_ATOMS: atom_id res chain seq x y z
N MET A 1 3.14 -4.35 1.31
CA MET A 1 4.16 -3.57 0.60
C MET A 1 5.45 -3.37 1.40
N LEU A 2 5.40 -3.13 2.73
CA LEU A 2 6.62 -3.03 3.56
C LEU A 2 7.51 -4.28 3.52
N LYS A 3 6.93 -5.50 3.52
CA LYS A 3 7.71 -6.76 3.56
C LYS A 3 8.57 -7.01 2.32
N LEU A 4 8.19 -6.51 1.14
CA LEU A 4 8.93 -6.73 -0.10
C LEU A 4 10.07 -5.71 -0.27
N HIS A 5 9.84 -4.46 0.13
CA HIS A 5 10.86 -3.42 0.20
C HIS A 5 11.97 -3.81 1.18
N ASP A 6 11.59 -4.27 2.38
CA ASP A 6 12.51 -4.74 3.41
C ASP A 6 13.30 -5.99 3.01
N PHE A 7 12.74 -6.84 2.15
CA PHE A 7 13.41 -8.02 1.60
C PHE A 7 14.44 -7.63 0.54
N CYS A 8 14.06 -6.75 -0.39
CA CYS A 8 14.95 -6.26 -1.45
C CYS A 8 16.15 -5.51 -0.86
N ASN A 9 15.91 -4.67 0.15
CA ASN A 9 16.96 -3.90 0.81
C ASN A 9 17.93 -4.80 1.61
N ARG A 10 17.42 -5.82 2.32
CA ARG A 10 18.28 -6.83 2.99
C ARG A 10 19.09 -7.64 1.99
N ALA A 11 18.47 -8.08 0.89
CA ALA A 11 19.16 -8.85 -0.14
C ALA A 11 20.29 -8.05 -0.80
N VAL A 12 20.06 -6.78 -1.14
CA VAL A 12 21.09 -5.88 -1.69
C VAL A 12 22.23 -5.68 -0.70
N MET A 13 21.92 -5.39 0.57
CA MET A 13 22.94 -5.21 1.61
C MET A 13 23.77 -6.49 1.85
N MET A 14 23.13 -7.66 1.87
CA MET A 14 23.83 -8.95 2.05
C MET A 14 24.78 -9.25 0.88
N ILE A 15 24.36 -8.99 -0.36
CA ILE A 15 25.20 -9.23 -1.55
C ILE A 15 26.38 -8.24 -1.61
N VAL A 16 26.19 -6.99 -1.19
CA VAL A 16 27.26 -5.98 -1.15
C VAL A 16 28.25 -6.25 0.00
N ALA A 17 27.77 -6.65 1.18
CA ALA A 17 28.63 -6.93 2.34
C ALA A 17 29.36 -8.28 2.25
N MET A 18 28.79 -9.26 1.52
CA MET A 18 29.35 -10.60 1.34
C MET A 18 29.38 -10.97 -0.16
N PRO A 19 30.37 -10.49 -0.93
CA PRO A 19 30.39 -10.62 -2.38
C PRO A 19 30.60 -12.06 -2.90
N ASP A 20 30.94 -13.01 -2.05
CA ASP A 20 31.08 -14.44 -2.39
C ASP A 20 29.90 -15.29 -1.86
N MET A 21 28.77 -14.67 -1.51
CA MET A 21 27.58 -15.36 -0.97
C MET A 21 26.99 -16.38 -1.95
N PHE A 22 27.09 -16.13 -3.26
CA PHE A 22 26.69 -17.09 -4.30
C PHE A 22 27.90 -17.55 -5.12
N PRO A 23 27.91 -18.82 -5.61
CA PRO A 23 29.08 -19.43 -6.27
C PRO A 23 29.56 -18.70 -7.54
N SER A 24 28.73 -17.83 -8.13
CA SER A 24 29.09 -17.06 -9.31
C SER A 24 28.81 -15.58 -9.11
N ARG A 25 29.81 -14.74 -9.42
CA ARG A 25 29.66 -13.27 -9.42
C ARG A 25 28.57 -12.78 -10.38
N ARG A 26 28.27 -13.57 -11.41
CA ARG A 26 27.17 -13.30 -12.36
C ARG A 26 25.80 -13.35 -11.68
N LEU A 27 25.57 -14.30 -10.77
CA LEU A 27 24.31 -14.40 -10.05
C LEU A 27 24.09 -13.21 -9.12
N ASN A 28 25.13 -12.75 -8.42
CA ASN A 28 25.08 -11.54 -7.60
C ASN A 28 24.69 -10.31 -8.43
N MET A 29 25.33 -10.12 -9.59
CA MET A 29 25.03 -9.03 -10.50
C MET A 29 23.60 -9.08 -11.04
N LEU A 30 23.12 -10.27 -11.42
CA LEU A 30 21.74 -10.44 -11.90
C LEU A 30 20.71 -10.14 -10.81
N LEU A 31 20.96 -10.57 -9.58
CA LEU A 31 20.08 -10.28 -8.44
C LEU A 31 20.04 -8.78 -8.14
N LEU A 32 21.20 -8.10 -8.11
CA LEU A 32 21.25 -6.65 -7.89
C LEU A 32 20.53 -5.87 -9.00
N LEU A 33 20.77 -6.24 -10.27
CA LEU A 33 20.12 -5.60 -11.40
C LEU A 33 18.60 -5.85 -11.40
N GLY A 34 18.18 -7.09 -11.14
CA GLY A 34 16.78 -7.46 -11.02
C GLY A 34 16.08 -6.70 -9.89
N SER A 35 16.74 -6.58 -8.73
CA SER A 35 16.26 -5.78 -7.60
C SER A 35 16.12 -4.30 -7.94
N ALA A 36 17.10 -3.71 -8.66
CA ALA A 36 17.03 -2.31 -9.08
C ALA A 36 15.87 -2.07 -10.07
N VAL A 37 15.71 -2.94 -11.07
CA VAL A 37 14.62 -2.86 -12.04
C VAL A 37 13.27 -3.01 -11.33
N ALA A 38 13.12 -3.98 -10.43
CA ALA A 38 11.91 -4.17 -9.65
C ALA A 38 11.60 -2.96 -8.77
N PHE A 39 12.62 -2.34 -8.16
CA PHE A 39 12.47 -1.14 -7.33
C PHE A 39 11.97 0.05 -8.15
N PHE A 40 12.67 0.43 -9.22
CA PHE A 40 12.30 1.59 -10.03
C PHE A 40 10.98 1.37 -10.79
N GLY A 41 10.72 0.15 -11.25
CA GLY A 41 9.45 -0.22 -11.87
C GLY A 41 8.28 -0.10 -10.89
N SER A 42 8.41 -0.70 -9.70
CA SER A 42 7.37 -0.60 -8.65
C SER A 42 7.18 0.84 -8.19
N PHE A 43 8.28 1.59 -8.00
CA PHE A 43 8.24 3.00 -7.64
C PHE A 43 7.47 3.83 -8.68
N GLY A 44 7.75 3.61 -9.96
CA GLY A 44 7.01 4.24 -11.06
C GLY A 44 5.51 3.96 -10.97
N LEU A 45 5.13 2.67 -10.89
CA LEU A 45 3.71 2.26 -10.83
C LEU A 45 2.97 2.83 -9.62
N ILE A 46 3.59 2.82 -8.44
CA ILE A 46 2.99 3.38 -7.22
C ILE A 46 2.79 4.88 -7.34
N ARG A 47 3.73 5.59 -7.98
CA ARG A 47 3.68 7.05 -8.11
C ARG A 47 2.72 7.53 -9.17
N THR A 48 2.55 6.77 -10.26
CA THR A 48 1.72 7.19 -11.39
C THR A 48 0.31 6.60 -11.35
N GLN A 49 0.11 5.47 -10.66
CA GLN A 49 -1.18 4.75 -10.58
C GLN A 49 -1.83 4.47 -11.95
N THR A 50 -1.02 4.33 -13.01
CA THR A 50 -1.47 4.25 -14.41
C THR A 50 -2.36 3.06 -14.74
N THR A 51 -2.38 2.03 -13.89
CA THR A 51 -3.15 0.80 -14.10
C THR A 51 -4.44 0.76 -13.27
N ILE A 52 -4.80 1.85 -12.57
CA ILE A 52 -6.00 1.91 -11.74
C ILE A 52 -7.15 2.51 -12.55
N ASP A 53 -8.16 1.69 -12.85
CA ASP A 53 -9.41 2.13 -13.47
C ASP A 53 -10.50 2.44 -12.43
N ASP A 54 -11.66 2.93 -12.88
CA ASP A 54 -12.79 3.28 -12.01
C ASP A 54 -13.23 2.10 -11.12
N THR A 55 -13.23 0.87 -11.65
CA THR A 55 -13.70 -0.30 -10.91
C THR A 55 -12.70 -0.68 -9.83
N ALA A 56 -11.41 -0.68 -10.15
CA ALA A 56 -10.32 -0.89 -9.22
C ALA A 56 -10.28 0.19 -8.13
N PHE A 57 -10.54 1.44 -8.49
CA PHE A 57 -10.68 2.55 -7.54
C PHE A 57 -11.82 2.27 -6.56
N LEU A 58 -13.04 2.02 -7.04
CA LEU A 58 -14.20 1.80 -6.17
C LEU A 58 -14.04 0.57 -5.27
N ARG A 59 -13.55 -0.54 -5.83
CA ARG A 59 -13.33 -1.80 -5.07
C ARG A 59 -12.24 -1.67 -4.02
N SER A 60 -11.24 -0.81 -4.22
CA SER A 60 -10.19 -0.57 -3.23
C SER A 60 -10.57 0.49 -2.19
N MET A 61 -11.33 1.50 -2.58
CA MET A 61 -11.72 2.59 -1.67
C MET A 61 -12.80 2.19 -0.68
N ILE A 62 -13.76 1.33 -1.04
CA ILE A 62 -14.77 0.82 -0.10
C ILE A 62 -14.14 0.18 1.16
N PRO A 63 -13.22 -0.79 1.06
CA PRO A 63 -12.57 -1.37 2.23
C PRO A 63 -11.58 -0.40 2.89
N HIS A 64 -10.91 0.48 2.14
CA HIS A 64 -10.08 1.54 2.74
C HIS A 64 -10.89 2.42 3.69
N HIS A 65 -12.09 2.83 3.28
CA HIS A 65 -12.97 3.66 4.09
C HIS A 65 -13.52 2.88 5.29
N SER A 66 -13.93 1.63 5.06
CA SER A 66 -14.38 0.73 6.13
C SER A 66 -13.30 0.53 7.21
N GLY A 67 -12.03 0.50 6.81
CA GLY A 67 -10.89 0.43 7.74
C GLY A 67 -10.78 1.66 8.64
N ALA A 68 -10.97 2.86 8.10
CA ALA A 68 -10.94 4.09 8.89
C ALA A 68 -12.13 4.19 9.87
N ILE A 69 -13.32 3.74 9.45
CA ILE A 69 -14.49 3.59 10.34
C ILE A 69 -14.15 2.65 11.50
N LEU A 70 -13.66 1.45 11.20
CA LEU A 70 -13.27 0.47 12.22
C LEU A 70 -12.22 1.02 13.19
N MET A 71 -11.23 1.76 12.69
CA MET A 71 -10.23 2.40 13.53
C MET A 71 -10.86 3.43 14.49
N CYS A 72 -11.79 4.25 14.01
CA CYS A 72 -12.53 5.20 14.86
C CYS A 72 -13.38 4.49 15.92
N GLU A 73 -13.99 3.36 15.58
CA GLU A 73 -14.85 2.58 16.49
C GLU A 73 -14.06 1.81 17.56
N GLN A 74 -12.85 1.34 17.24
CA GLN A 74 -12.07 0.46 18.12
C GLN A 74 -10.95 1.17 18.88
N ALA A 75 -10.51 2.35 18.43
CA ALA A 75 -9.45 3.07 19.11
C ALA A 75 -9.94 3.61 20.47
N SER A 76 -9.13 3.40 21.51
CA SER A 76 -9.37 3.97 22.84
C SER A 76 -8.91 5.42 22.88
N LEU A 77 -9.72 6.33 22.32
CA LEU A 77 -9.45 7.76 22.21
C LEU A 77 -10.09 8.51 23.39
N SER A 78 -9.36 9.47 23.95
CA SER A 78 -9.82 10.26 25.10
C SER A 78 -9.92 11.76 24.83
N ASP A 79 -9.23 12.24 23.78
CA ASP A 79 -9.24 13.64 23.42
C ASP A 79 -10.57 14.02 22.73
N ALA A 80 -11.20 15.10 23.20
CA ALA A 80 -12.53 15.49 22.75
C ALA A 80 -12.55 15.98 21.29
N GLU A 81 -11.48 16.62 20.83
CA GLU A 81 -11.35 17.06 19.44
C GLU A 81 -11.21 15.84 18.53
N ILE A 82 -10.41 14.86 18.93
CA ILE A 82 -10.22 13.61 18.19
C ILE A 82 -11.52 12.79 18.13
N LEU A 83 -12.27 12.71 19.24
CA LEU A 83 -13.55 11.99 19.27
C LEU A 83 -14.58 12.64 18.33
N LYS A 84 -14.62 13.98 18.31
CA LYS A 84 -15.46 14.72 17.35
C LYS A 84 -15.05 14.42 15.91
N LEU A 85 -13.75 14.47 15.62
CA LEU A 85 -13.20 14.12 14.31
C LEU A 85 -13.59 12.68 13.89
N CYS A 86 -13.52 11.71 14.80
CA CYS A 86 -13.94 10.33 14.54
C CYS A 86 -15.42 10.23 14.17
N GLY A 87 -16.30 10.96 14.86
CA GLY A 87 -17.72 11.02 14.51
C GLY A 87 -17.97 11.64 13.12
N GLU A 88 -17.16 12.62 12.73
CA GLU A 88 -17.22 13.21 11.38
C GLU A 88 -16.72 12.23 10.31
N ILE A 89 -15.61 11.53 10.56
CA ILE A 89 -15.04 10.50 9.69
C ILE A 89 -16.05 9.37 9.47
N ILE A 90 -16.66 8.84 10.53
CA ILE A 90 -17.64 7.74 10.40
C ILE A 90 -18.81 8.17 9.53
N ARG A 91 -19.36 9.38 9.76
CA ARG A 91 -20.48 9.90 8.99
C ARG A 91 -20.14 10.09 7.52
N SER A 92 -19.01 10.75 7.21
CA SER A 92 -18.65 11.04 5.82
C SER A 92 -18.30 9.77 5.06
N GLN A 93 -17.49 8.89 5.66
CA GLN A 93 -17.00 7.70 4.97
C GLN A 93 -18.09 6.64 4.77
N THR A 94 -19.08 6.58 5.65
CA THR A 94 -20.28 5.74 5.41
C THR A 94 -21.05 6.21 4.19
N ALA A 95 -21.29 7.52 4.07
CA ALA A 95 -21.99 8.09 2.92
C ALA A 95 -21.20 7.88 1.61
N GLU A 96 -19.87 8.01 1.66
CA GLU A 96 -18.97 7.76 0.52
C GLU A 96 -19.00 6.28 0.11
N ILE A 97 -19.02 5.34 1.06
CA ILE A 97 -19.17 3.91 0.78
C ILE A 97 -20.48 3.64 0.04
N ASP A 98 -21.60 4.20 0.49
CA ASP A 98 -22.90 4.00 -0.15
C ASP A 98 -22.93 4.59 -1.56
N GLN A 99 -22.34 5.78 -1.75
CA GLN A 99 -22.16 6.37 -3.07
C GLN A 99 -21.30 5.47 -3.98
N MET A 100 -20.17 4.96 -3.50
CA MET A 100 -19.29 4.09 -4.28
C MET A 100 -19.96 2.76 -4.64
N LYS A 101 -20.70 2.14 -3.72
CA LYS A 101 -21.49 0.93 -3.99
C LYS A 101 -22.57 1.19 -5.04
N SER A 102 -23.25 2.31 -4.95
CA SER A 102 -24.25 2.73 -5.94
C SER A 102 -23.63 2.93 -7.33
N ILE A 103 -22.47 3.58 -7.43
CA ILE A 103 -21.75 3.74 -8.70
C ILE A 103 -21.33 2.37 -9.25
N LEU A 104 -20.76 1.50 -8.41
CA LEU A 104 -20.29 0.19 -8.81
C LEU A 104 -21.43 -0.72 -9.30
N ALA A 105 -22.63 -0.60 -8.72
CA ALA A 105 -23.80 -1.36 -9.15
C ALA A 105 -24.40 -0.89 -10.49
N ARG A 106 -24.08 0.34 -10.93
CA ARG A 106 -24.54 0.92 -12.21
C ARG A 106 -23.55 0.74 -13.36
N LYS A 107 -22.34 0.22 -13.08
CA LYS A 107 -21.32 -0.14 -14.07
C LYS A 107 -21.45 -1.62 -14.41
#